data_AF-A0A2V6PJ03-F1
#
_entry.id   AF-A0A2V6PJ03-F1
#
_cell.length_a   1.000
_cell.length_b   1.000
_cell.length_c   1.000
_cell.angle_alpha   90.00
_cell.angle_beta   90.00
_cell.angle_gamma   90.00
#
_symmetry.space_group_name_H-M   'P 1'
#
loop_
_entity.id
_entity.type
_entity.pdbx_description
1 polymer ?
#
loop_
_entity_poly.entity_id
_entity_poly.type
_entity_poly.pdbx_seq_one_letter_code
_entity_poly.pdbx_strand_id
1 'polypeptide(L)'
;MTGSRSRLYKPALIASMGLLLVLSGLLQRRLNHDRIDLGVTRGEPLGSTAPPVLVFTTVALGGFRGLIANALWLRAAELQEEDKYFEKVQLADWITKLQPHFTTVWIVQAWDMAYNISIKFSDPRDRWQWVQRGIELLRDEALKYNPDEPLIYRELGWTSKPGGRAKWTRCCTARITRH
;
A
#
# COMPACT_ATOMS: atom_id res chain seq x y z
N MET A 1 38.88 -19.74 44.81
CA MET A 1 39.38 -19.33 43.48
C MET A 1 38.29 -19.59 42.42
N THR A 2 37.38 -18.65 42.20
CA THR A 2 36.22 -18.81 41.28
C THR A 2 36.08 -17.56 40.40
N GLY A 3 37.08 -17.29 39.55
CA GLY A 3 37.20 -16.00 38.86
C GLY A 3 37.42 -16.05 37.34
N SER A 4 37.21 -17.19 36.65
CA SER A 4 37.57 -17.30 35.22
C SER A 4 36.45 -17.80 34.29
N ARG A 5 35.47 -18.59 34.76
CA ARG A 5 34.40 -19.12 33.89
C ARG A 5 33.44 -18.04 33.36
N SER A 6 33.32 -16.88 34.01
CA SER A 6 32.33 -15.85 33.63
C SER A 6 32.77 -14.91 32.49
N ARG A 7 34.03 -14.95 32.03
CA ARG A 7 34.50 -14.08 30.94
C ARG A 7 34.52 -14.76 29.57
N LEU A 8 34.58 -16.09 29.55
CA LEU A 8 34.68 -16.89 28.31
C LEU A 8 33.31 -17.21 27.66
N TYR A 9 32.22 -17.21 28.43
CA TYR A 9 30.89 -17.49 27.85
C TYR A 9 30.36 -16.32 26.99
N LYS A 10 30.76 -15.07 27.29
CA LYS A 10 30.35 -13.88 26.53
C LYS A 10 30.85 -13.90 25.08
N PRO A 11 32.15 -14.10 24.78
CA PRO A 11 32.61 -14.23 23.40
C PRO A 11 32.07 -15.50 22.73
N ALA A 12 31.87 -16.59 23.47
CA ALA A 12 31.26 -17.82 22.93
C ALA A 12 29.79 -17.60 22.49
N LEU A 13 29.00 -16.83 23.25
CA LEU A 13 27.64 -16.44 22.86
C LEU A 13 27.61 -15.50 21.65
N ILE A 14 28.57 -14.57 21.55
CA ILE A 14 28.66 -13.67 20.40
C ILE A 14 29.05 -14.47 19.14
N ALA A 15 29.99 -15.40 19.27
CA ALA A 15 30.41 -16.28 18.17
C ALA A 15 29.26 -17.22 17.74
N SER A 16 28.51 -17.79 18.68
CA SER A 16 27.36 -18.63 18.34
C SER A 16 26.23 -17.83 17.70
N MET A 17 25.97 -16.61 18.16
CA MET A 17 25.01 -15.69 17.54
C MET A 17 25.44 -15.35 16.10
N GLY A 18 26.72 -15.02 15.89
CA GLY A 18 27.27 -14.78 14.55
C GLY A 18 27.14 -15.99 13.63
N LEU A 19 27.45 -17.18 14.14
CA LEU A 19 27.31 -18.44 13.39
C LEU A 19 25.85 -18.72 13.02
N LEU A 20 24.92 -18.54 13.96
CA LEU A 20 23.48 -18.72 13.72
C LEU A 20 22.95 -17.71 12.70
N LEU A 21 23.42 -16.46 12.73
CA LEU A 21 23.06 -15.44 11.74
C LEU A 21 23.59 -15.77 10.35
N VAL A 22 24.82 -16.26 10.23
CA VAL A 22 25.40 -16.69 8.94
C VAL A 22 24.66 -17.91 8.38
N LEU A 23 24.38 -18.92 9.21
CA LEU A 23 23.60 -20.09 8.82
C LEU A 23 22.19 -19.71 8.39
N SER A 24 21.54 -18.84 9.17
CA SER A 24 20.23 -18.28 8.83
C SER A 24 20.26 -17.57 7.47
N GLY A 25 21.28 -16.74 7.23
CA GLY A 25 21.46 -16.04 5.94
C GLY A 25 21.64 -16.98 4.75
N LEU A 26 22.35 -18.10 4.91
CA LEU A 26 22.52 -19.10 3.85
C LEU A 26 21.24 -19.89 3.58
N LEU A 27 20.51 -20.27 4.62
CA LEU A 27 19.18 -20.91 4.52
C LEU A 27 18.15 -19.98 3.89
N GLN A 28 18.17 -18.70 4.26
CA GLN A 28 17.28 -17.68 3.74
C GLN A 28 17.53 -17.39 2.26
N ARG A 29 18.78 -17.51 1.77
CA ARG A 29 19.08 -17.42 0.34
C ARG A 29 18.44 -18.55 -0.46
N ARG A 30 18.48 -19.79 0.03
CA ARG A 30 17.80 -20.92 -0.63
C ARG A 30 16.29 -20.74 -0.62
N LEU A 31 15.71 -20.40 0.53
CA LEU A 31 14.27 -20.15 0.64
C LEU A 31 13.81 -18.96 -0.21
N ASN A 32 14.63 -17.93 -0.38
CA ASN A 32 14.30 -16.83 -1.29
C ASN A 32 14.37 -17.27 -2.76
N HIS A 33 15.29 -18.15 -3.15
CA HIS A 33 15.33 -18.71 -4.50
C HIS A 33 14.08 -19.55 -4.77
N ASP A 34 13.76 -20.45 -3.84
CA ASP A 34 12.56 -21.31 -3.94
C ASP A 34 11.27 -20.46 -3.95
N ARG A 35 11.23 -19.33 -3.24
CA ARG A 35 10.10 -18.38 -3.27
C ARG A 35 9.93 -17.66 -4.60
N ILE A 36 11.02 -17.41 -5.33
CA ILE A 36 10.98 -16.82 -6.67
C ILE A 36 10.50 -17.88 -7.66
N ASP A 37 11.04 -19.11 -7.56
CA ASP A 37 10.65 -20.24 -8.42
C ASP A 37 9.19 -20.65 -8.21
N LEU A 38 8.67 -20.53 -6.98
CA LEU A 38 7.28 -20.79 -6.64
C LEU A 38 6.36 -19.57 -6.86
N GLY A 39 6.90 -18.41 -7.29
CA GLY A 39 6.12 -17.18 -7.48
C GLY A 39 5.52 -16.57 -6.20
N VAL A 40 6.02 -16.97 -5.03
CA VAL A 40 5.52 -16.59 -3.70
C VAL A 40 6.03 -15.21 -3.26
N THR A 41 7.13 -14.72 -3.83
CA THR A 41 7.67 -13.37 -3.55
C THR A 41 7.39 -12.39 -4.70
N ARG A 42 6.30 -11.63 -4.58
CA ARG A 42 5.99 -10.46 -5.44
C ARG A 42 6.61 -9.17 -4.89
N GLY A 43 7.90 -9.21 -4.59
CA GLY A 43 8.63 -8.13 -3.95
C GLY A 43 9.64 -7.48 -4.90
N GLU A 44 9.20 -6.97 -6.04
CA GLU A 44 10.10 -6.26 -6.94
C GLU A 44 10.65 -4.96 -6.28
N PRO A 45 11.93 -4.62 -6.56
CA PRO A 45 12.56 -3.43 -6.03
C PRO A 45 12.00 -2.20 -6.75
N LEU A 46 11.76 -1.16 -5.94
CA LEU A 46 11.19 0.11 -6.35
C LEU A 46 11.92 0.67 -7.59
N GLY A 47 11.19 0.82 -8.70
CA GLY A 47 11.67 1.53 -9.88
C GLY A 47 11.99 2.98 -9.53
N SER A 48 13.21 3.39 -9.89
CA SER A 48 13.85 4.71 -10.16
C SER A 48 13.20 6.07 -9.83
N THR A 49 12.00 6.18 -9.27
CA THR A 49 11.28 7.45 -9.07
C THR A 49 11.02 7.78 -7.59
N ALA A 50 11.39 6.89 -6.65
CA ALA A 50 11.32 7.17 -5.22
C ALA A 50 12.59 7.92 -4.73
N PRO A 51 12.49 8.76 -3.69
CA PRO A 51 13.66 9.37 -3.05
C PRO A 51 14.70 8.29 -2.69
N PRO A 52 16.01 8.48 -2.95
CA PRO A 52 17.03 7.43 -2.81
C PRO A 52 16.98 6.71 -1.46
N VAL A 53 16.61 7.41 -0.39
CA VAL A 53 16.47 6.88 0.98
C VAL A 53 15.43 5.74 1.08
N LEU A 54 14.34 5.77 0.31
CA LEU A 54 13.31 4.71 0.30
C LEU A 54 13.77 3.45 -0.43
N VAL A 55 14.60 3.60 -1.47
CA VAL A 55 15.12 2.47 -2.25
C VAL A 55 16.18 1.72 -1.44
N PHE A 56 17.05 2.44 -0.73
CA PHE A 56 18.08 1.81 0.12
C PHE A 56 17.50 1.06 1.33
N THR A 57 16.42 1.55 1.93
CA THR A 57 15.80 0.91 3.12
C THR A 57 14.97 -0.33 2.77
N THR A 58 14.38 -0.37 1.57
CA THR A 58 13.53 -1.49 1.14
C THR A 58 14.32 -2.70 0.64
N VAL A 59 15.53 -2.50 0.11
CA VAL A 59 16.40 -3.60 -0.36
C VAL A 59 17.21 -4.22 0.79
N ALA A 60 17.53 -3.46 1.85
CA ALA A 60 18.39 -3.94 2.93
C ALA A 60 17.67 -4.86 3.95
N LEU A 61 16.37 -4.68 4.18
CA LEU A 61 15.66 -5.32 5.30
C LEU A 61 14.20 -5.59 4.89
N GLY A 62 13.90 -6.73 4.26
CA GLY A 62 12.55 -7.04 3.75
C GLY A 62 11.37 -6.84 4.72
N GLY A 63 11.60 -6.78 6.04
CA GLY A 63 10.59 -6.42 7.05
C GLY A 63 10.26 -4.93 7.17
N PHE A 64 11.10 -4.02 6.68
CA PHE A 64 10.89 -2.56 6.77
C PHE A 64 9.80 -2.05 5.82
N ARG A 65 9.46 -2.79 4.75
CA ARG A 65 8.37 -2.42 3.82
C ARG A 65 7.02 -2.29 4.55
N GLY A 66 6.77 -3.16 5.54
CA GLY A 66 5.57 -3.10 6.37
C GLY A 66 5.55 -1.89 7.31
N LEU A 67 6.71 -1.55 7.91
CA LEU A 67 6.84 -0.38 8.79
C LEU A 67 6.68 0.93 8.04
N ILE A 68 7.27 1.04 6.84
CA ILE A 68 7.12 2.22 5.97
C ILE A 68 5.65 2.37 5.54
N ALA A 69 5.00 1.29 5.13
CA ALA A 69 3.59 1.32 4.79
C ALA A 69 2.72 1.81 5.97
N ASN A 70 2.98 1.31 7.19
CA ASN A 70 2.27 1.76 8.38
C ASN A 70 2.50 3.25 8.68
N ALA A 71 3.74 3.74 8.53
CA ALA A 71 4.06 5.15 8.71
C ALA A 71 3.36 6.05 7.66
N LEU A 72 3.31 5.60 6.40
CA LEU A 72 2.59 6.29 5.33
C LEU A 72 1.08 6.35 5.62
N TRP A 73 0.49 5.27 6.15
CA TRP A 73 -0.92 5.26 6.57
C TRP A 73 -1.19 6.26 7.69
N LEU A 74 -0.32 6.34 8.70
CA LEU A 74 -0.43 7.33 9.77
C LEU A 74 -0.41 8.76 9.20
N ARG A 75 0.53 9.04 8.29
CA ARG A 75 0.63 10.35 7.63
C ARG A 75 -0.59 10.65 6.74
N ALA A 76 -1.13 9.65 6.07
CA ALA A 76 -2.35 9.80 5.27
C ALA A 76 -3.57 10.14 6.13
N ALA A 77 -3.64 9.62 7.36
CA ALA A 77 -4.66 9.96 8.33
C ALA A 77 -4.53 11.41 8.83
N GLU A 78 -3.30 11.85 9.17
CA GLU A 78 -3.03 13.25 9.54
C GLU A 78 -3.45 14.23 8.42
N LEU A 79 -3.08 13.94 7.16
CA LEU A 79 -3.46 14.77 6.02
C LEU A 79 -4.99 14.82 5.79
N GLN A 80 -5.71 13.78 6.18
CA GLN A 80 -7.18 13.75 6.13
C GLN A 80 -7.81 14.63 7.23
N GLU A 81 -7.17 14.75 8.39
CA GLU A 81 -7.58 15.66 9.46
C GLU A 81 -7.25 17.12 9.11
N GLU A 82 -6.14 17.37 8.40
CA GLU A 82 -5.73 18.69 7.92
C GLU A 82 -6.52 19.19 6.69
N ASP A 83 -7.54 18.47 6.22
CA ASP A 83 -8.31 18.75 4.98
C ASP A 83 -7.46 18.84 3.69
N LYS A 84 -6.23 18.31 3.70
CA LYS A 84 -5.29 18.32 2.56
C LYS A 84 -5.49 17.13 1.61
N TYR A 85 -6.68 17.06 1.00
CA TYR A 85 -7.08 15.92 0.16
C TYR A 85 -6.19 15.68 -1.06
N PHE A 86 -5.67 16.74 -1.68
CA PHE A 86 -4.81 16.61 -2.87
C PHE A 86 -3.45 15.98 -2.55
N GLU A 87 -2.85 16.33 -1.42
CA GLU A 87 -1.60 15.73 -0.95
C GLU A 87 -1.81 14.27 -0.55
N LYS A 88 -2.96 13.95 0.05
CA LYS A 88 -3.33 12.58 0.40
C LYS A 88 -3.44 11.66 -0.83
N VAL A 89 -3.98 12.14 -1.94
CA VAL A 89 -4.04 11.36 -3.19
C VAL A 89 -2.65 11.04 -3.72
N GLN A 90 -1.74 12.02 -3.67
CA GLN A 90 -0.35 11.78 -4.07
C GLN A 90 0.30 10.75 -3.16
N LEU A 91 0.10 10.85 -1.84
CA LEU A 91 0.62 9.87 -0.89
C LEU A 91 0.10 8.45 -1.17
N ALA A 92 -1.18 8.34 -1.53
CA ALA A 92 -1.79 7.07 -1.84
C ALA A 92 -1.27 6.41 -3.13
N ASP A 93 -0.91 7.21 -4.13
CA ASP A 93 -0.21 6.73 -5.31
C ASP A 93 1.15 6.10 -4.93
N TRP A 94 1.85 6.66 -3.94
CA TRP A 94 3.06 6.03 -3.39
C TRP A 94 2.78 4.73 -2.64
N ILE A 95 1.72 4.67 -1.82
CA ILE A 95 1.35 3.46 -1.07
C ILE A 95 0.97 2.31 -2.01
N THR A 96 0.16 2.60 -3.03
CA THR A 96 -0.25 1.62 -4.05
C THR A 96 0.95 1.13 -4.87
N LYS A 97 1.90 2.00 -5.21
CA LYS A 97 3.18 1.60 -5.85
C LYS A 97 4.09 0.78 -4.93
N LEU A 98 4.03 0.99 -3.62
CA LEU A 98 4.82 0.23 -2.65
C LEU A 98 4.28 -1.20 -2.47
N GLN A 99 2.95 -1.38 -2.59
CA GLN A 99 2.23 -2.64 -2.45
C GLN A 99 1.20 -2.87 -3.58
N PRO A 100 1.64 -3.03 -4.84
CA PRO A 100 0.73 -3.08 -5.98
C PRO A 100 -0.18 -4.31 -5.98
N HIS A 101 0.27 -5.42 -5.38
CA HIS A 101 -0.50 -6.65 -5.30
C HIS A 101 -1.39 -6.77 -4.05
N PHE A 102 -1.40 -5.75 -3.18
CA PHE A 102 -2.27 -5.77 -2.01
C PHE A 102 -3.58 -5.05 -2.33
N THR A 103 -4.55 -5.84 -2.80
CA THR A 103 -5.88 -5.39 -3.23
C THR A 103 -6.57 -4.42 -2.27
N THR A 104 -6.47 -4.69 -0.97
CA THR A 104 -7.10 -3.87 0.07
C THR A 104 -6.66 -2.42 0.02
N VAL A 105 -5.40 -2.12 -0.34
CA VAL A 105 -4.92 -0.74 -0.44
C VAL A 105 -5.65 0.02 -1.54
N TRP A 106 -5.83 -0.59 -2.70
CA TRP A 106 -6.57 -0.01 -3.81
C TRP A 106 -8.03 0.26 -3.44
N ILE A 107 -8.67 -0.72 -2.81
CA ILE A 107 -10.07 -0.63 -2.38
C ILE A 107 -10.25 0.48 -1.35
N VAL A 108 -9.46 0.49 -0.27
CA VAL A 108 -9.60 1.48 0.80
C VAL A 108 -9.32 2.88 0.25
N GLN A 109 -8.32 3.04 -0.62
CA GLN A 109 -8.01 4.33 -1.21
C GLN A 109 -9.13 4.84 -2.14
N ALA A 110 -9.65 3.97 -2.99
CA ALA A 110 -10.77 4.31 -3.87
C ALA A 110 -12.03 4.64 -3.07
N TRP A 111 -12.29 3.88 -2.01
CA TRP A 111 -13.40 4.09 -1.10
C TRP A 111 -13.27 5.42 -0.34
N ASP A 112 -12.07 5.75 0.14
CA ASP A 112 -11.79 7.03 0.78
C ASP A 112 -12.10 8.21 -0.14
N MET A 113 -11.65 8.17 -1.39
CA MET A 113 -11.94 9.21 -2.37
C MET A 113 -13.44 9.29 -2.68
N ALA A 114 -14.07 8.15 -2.95
CA ALA A 114 -15.46 8.09 -3.41
C ALA A 114 -16.48 8.39 -2.32
N TYR A 115 -16.18 8.13 -1.04
CA TYR A 115 -17.13 8.28 0.06
C TYR A 115 -16.68 9.26 1.14
N ASN A 116 -15.44 9.13 1.66
CA ASN A 116 -14.99 9.93 2.80
C ASN A 116 -14.60 11.35 2.42
N ILE A 117 -13.91 11.51 1.29
CA ILE A 117 -13.48 12.82 0.79
C ILE A 117 -14.64 13.51 0.08
N SER A 118 -15.35 12.79 -0.79
CA SER A 118 -16.45 13.36 -1.57
C SER A 118 -17.58 13.94 -0.70
N ILE A 119 -17.91 13.39 0.47
CA ILE A 119 -18.98 13.95 1.32
C ILE A 119 -18.60 15.29 1.97
N LYS A 120 -17.30 15.61 2.05
CA LYS A 120 -16.80 16.84 2.66
C LYS A 120 -16.92 18.07 1.74
N PHE A 121 -17.10 17.87 0.43
CA PHE A 121 -17.34 18.96 -0.51
C PHE A 121 -18.84 19.28 -0.61
N SER A 122 -19.18 20.55 -0.76
CA SER A 122 -20.58 20.99 -0.89
C SER A 122 -21.08 20.97 -2.34
N ASP A 123 -20.25 21.36 -3.32
CA ASP A 123 -20.62 21.37 -4.74
C ASP A 123 -20.76 19.93 -5.28
N PRO A 124 -21.95 19.52 -5.78
CA PRO A 124 -22.14 18.23 -6.45
C PRO A 124 -21.07 17.86 -7.48
N ARG A 125 -20.54 18.83 -8.23
CA ARG A 125 -19.54 18.61 -9.29
C ARG A 125 -18.20 18.17 -8.73
N ASP A 126 -17.72 18.81 -7.67
CA ASP A 126 -16.46 18.45 -7.03
C ASP A 126 -16.55 17.07 -6.40
N ARG A 127 -17.69 16.77 -5.77
CA ARG A 127 -17.94 15.43 -5.23
C ARG A 127 -17.88 14.34 -6.31
N TRP A 128 -18.47 14.60 -7.47
CA TRP A 128 -18.42 13.67 -8.60
C TRP A 128 -17.00 13.48 -9.13
N GLN A 129 -16.15 14.52 -9.16
CA GLN A 129 -14.75 14.37 -9.58
C GLN A 129 -13.98 13.41 -8.65
N TRP A 130 -14.23 13.46 -7.35
CA TRP A 130 -13.62 12.54 -6.38
C TRP A 130 -14.11 11.10 -6.55
N VAL A 131 -15.40 10.90 -6.81
CA VAL A 131 -15.97 9.59 -7.13
C VAL A 131 -15.38 9.05 -8.43
N GLN A 132 -15.31 9.87 -9.48
CA GLN A 132 -14.73 9.51 -10.76
C GLN A 132 -13.27 9.07 -10.61
N ARG A 133 -12.47 9.81 -9.82
CA ARG A 133 -11.07 9.45 -9.52
C ARG A 133 -10.94 8.12 -8.78
N GLY A 134 -11.83 7.82 -7.83
CA GLY A 134 -11.86 6.50 -7.17
C GLY A 134 -12.16 5.36 -8.16
N ILE A 135 -13.06 5.59 -9.12
CA ILE A 135 -13.37 4.62 -10.18
C ILE A 135 -12.19 4.44 -11.14
N GLU A 136 -11.57 5.53 -11.58
CA GLU A 136 -10.36 5.51 -12.42
C GLU A 136 -9.21 4.77 -11.74
N LEU A 137 -8.98 5.01 -10.44
CA LEU A 137 -7.94 4.28 -9.69
C LEU A 137 -8.17 2.76 -9.72
N LEU A 138 -9.40 2.30 -9.51
CA LEU A 138 -9.71 0.87 -9.53
C LEU A 138 -9.64 0.28 -10.94
N ARG A 139 -10.26 0.94 -11.92
CA ARG A 139 -10.37 0.45 -13.30
C ARG A 139 -9.03 0.51 -14.04
N ASP A 140 -8.35 1.65 -13.93
CA ASP A 140 -7.23 1.99 -14.80
C ASP A 140 -5.89 1.60 -14.14
N GLU A 141 -5.79 1.52 -12.81
CA GLU A 141 -4.56 1.12 -12.13
C GLU A 141 -4.68 -0.22 -11.40
N ALA A 142 -5.67 -0.42 -10.53
CA ALA A 142 -5.74 -1.62 -9.69
C ALA A 142 -5.90 -2.92 -10.52
N LEU A 143 -6.68 -2.88 -11.60
CA LEU A 143 -6.85 -4.02 -12.52
C LEU A 143 -5.58 -4.35 -13.34
N LYS A 144 -4.67 -3.39 -13.56
CA LYS A 144 -3.38 -3.68 -14.23
C LYS A 144 -2.52 -4.60 -13.38
N TYR A 145 -2.52 -4.39 -12.06
CA TYR A 145 -1.71 -5.15 -11.11
C TYR A 145 -2.42 -6.40 -10.57
N ASN A 146 -3.75 -6.41 -10.54
CA ASN A 146 -4.58 -7.49 -9.98
C ASN A 146 -5.80 -7.80 -10.88
N PRO A 147 -5.59 -8.33 -12.10
CA PRO A 147 -6.67 -8.55 -13.07
C PRO A 147 -7.69 -9.60 -12.65
N ASP A 148 -7.26 -10.61 -11.89
CA ASP A 148 -8.09 -11.76 -11.51
C ASP A 148 -8.83 -11.58 -10.18
N GLU A 149 -8.74 -10.39 -9.57
CA GLU A 149 -9.21 -10.17 -8.21
C GLU A 149 -10.70 -9.76 -8.17
N PRO A 150 -11.62 -10.63 -7.70
CA PRO A 150 -13.07 -10.37 -7.77
C PRO A 150 -13.51 -9.19 -6.90
N LEU A 151 -12.79 -8.92 -5.81
CA LEU A 151 -13.13 -7.82 -4.90
C LEU A 151 -13.05 -6.45 -5.60
N ILE A 152 -12.07 -6.24 -6.50
CA ILE A 152 -11.95 -4.97 -7.25
C ILE A 152 -13.19 -4.77 -8.13
N TYR A 153 -13.61 -5.79 -8.86
CA TYR A 153 -14.82 -5.71 -9.70
C TYR A 153 -16.08 -5.45 -8.88
N ARG A 154 -16.18 -6.07 -7.70
CA ARG A 154 -17.31 -5.83 -6.78
C ARG A 154 -17.36 -4.37 -6.33
N GLU A 155 -16.23 -3.80 -5.91
CA GLU A 155 -16.16 -2.42 -5.43
C GLU A 155 -16.34 -1.41 -6.58
N LEU A 156 -15.82 -1.72 -7.77
CA LEU A 156 -16.08 -0.94 -8.98
C LEU A 156 -17.58 -0.91 -9.31
N GLY A 157 -18.22 -2.08 -9.25
CA GLY A 157 -19.67 -2.22 -9.44
C GLY A 157 -20.46 -1.44 -8.37
N TRP A 158 -20.07 -1.57 -7.10
CA TRP A 158 -20.73 -0.87 -5.99
C TRP A 158 -20.61 0.65 -6.10
N THR A 159 -19.44 1.16 -6.49
CA THR A 159 -19.15 2.59 -6.60
C THR A 159 -19.77 3.22 -7.86
N SER A 160 -19.89 2.46 -8.95
CA SER A 160 -20.54 2.91 -10.19
C SER A 160 -22.08 2.81 -10.15
N LYS A 161 -22.66 2.00 -9.24
CA LYS A 161 -24.11 1.83 -9.13
C LYS A 161 -24.77 3.13 -8.62
N PRO A 162 -25.81 3.64 -9.31
CA PRO A 162 -26.54 4.85 -8.91
C PRO A 162 -27.28 4.78 -7.55
N GLY A 163 -27.28 3.64 -6.85
CA GLY A 163 -28.02 3.43 -5.60
C GLY A 163 -27.16 3.16 -4.35
N GLY A 164 -25.83 3.10 -4.48
CA GLY A 164 -24.94 2.72 -3.38
C GLY A 164 -24.74 3.84 -2.36
N ARG A 165 -25.65 4.01 -1.39
CA ARG A 165 -25.63 4.91 -0.18
C ARG A 165 -25.22 6.38 -0.33
N ALA A 166 -24.67 6.79 -1.45
CA ALA A 166 -24.17 8.11 -1.70
C ALA A 166 -25.02 8.73 -2.81
N LYS A 167 -25.70 9.83 -2.45
CA LYS A 167 -26.69 10.54 -3.28
C LYS A 167 -26.03 11.26 -4.47
N TRP A 168 -25.39 10.52 -5.38
CA TRP A 168 -24.67 11.06 -6.55
C TRP A 168 -25.54 11.23 -7.80
N THR A 169 -26.73 10.61 -7.81
CA THR A 169 -27.67 10.58 -8.94
C THR A 169 -28.01 11.95 -9.50
N ARG A 170 -28.08 12.99 -8.66
CA ARG A 170 -28.37 14.36 -9.13
C ARG A 170 -27.28 14.95 -10.02
N CYS A 171 -26.04 14.49 -9.92
CA CYS A 171 -24.94 15.01 -10.74
C CYS A 171 -24.79 14.28 -12.08
N CYS A 172 -25.00 12.95 -12.13
CA CYS A 172 -24.99 12.19 -13.38
C CYS A 172 -26.12 12.61 -14.32
N THR A 173 -27.34 12.83 -13.79
CA THR A 173 -28.46 13.30 -14.61
C THR A 173 -28.16 14.67 -15.23
N ALA A 174 -27.47 15.56 -14.52
CA ALA A 174 -27.11 16.90 -15.02
C ALA A 174 -26.03 16.89 -16.12
N ARG A 175 -25.25 15.81 -16.26
CA ARG A 175 -24.25 15.65 -17.34
C ARG A 175 -24.83 14.92 -18.55
N ILE A 176 -25.76 13.99 -18.36
CA ILE A 176 -26.41 13.24 -19.45
C ILE A 176 -27.43 14.12 -20.22
N THR A 177 -28.01 15.15 -19.59
CA THR A 177 -28.95 16.09 -20.25
C THR A 177 -28.28 17.27 -20.95
N ARG A 178 -26.94 17.34 -21.02
CA ARG A 178 -26.21 18.28 -21.87
C ARG A 178 -25.54 17.55 -23.03
N HIS A 179 -26.34 17.00 -23.93
CA HIS A 179 -25.96 16.73 -25.31
C HIS A 179 -27.20 16.90 -26.20
#